data_AF-A0A424MQ05-F1
#
_entry.id   AF-A0A424MQ05-F1
#
_cell.length_a   1.000
_cell.length_b   1.000
_cell.length_c   1.000
_cell.angle_alpha   90.00
_cell.angle_beta   90.00
_cell.angle_gamma   90.00
#
_symmetry.space_group_name_H-M   'P 1'
#
loop_
_entity.id
_entity.type
_entity.pdbx_description
1 polymer ?
#
loop_
_entity_poly.entity_id
_entity_poly.type
_entity_poly.pdbx_seq_one_letter_code
_entity_poly.pdbx_strand_id
1 'polypeptide(L)'
;MIIEDRFRAGPNRCSPGACVMRQTTRPFISTLFCFFCLFSTAADQADSRLDALFEQLRLSESPVQIRTTESEIWSIWLTHPNSDVERLMVLGTEAMNRRQFPEALLIFTQIVENFPEFAEGWNKRATLYYLVGNTEASISDIERTLALEPRHFGALSGLGLVYLQQGKLTQAKDAFEKLIAVHPNSPNAQENLRLVNEQIAVNII
;
A
#
# COMPACT_ATOMS: atom_id res chain seq x y z
N MET A 1 -59.47 0.34 -25.70
CA MET A 1 -60.32 0.21 -24.50
C MET A 1 -59.56 0.93 -23.39
N ILE A 2 -59.51 2.27 -23.37
CA ILE A 2 -60.47 3.19 -22.73
C ILE A 2 -61.04 2.61 -21.42
N ILE A 3 -60.68 3.18 -20.27
CA ILE A 3 -61.52 4.01 -19.38
C ILE A 3 -60.70 4.37 -18.11
N GLU A 4 -60.67 5.67 -17.82
CA GLU A 4 -60.21 6.31 -16.58
C GLU A 4 -61.12 6.04 -15.36
N ASP A 5 -60.65 6.50 -14.20
CA ASP A 5 -61.43 7.33 -13.25
C ASP A 5 -61.99 6.62 -12.00
N ARG A 6 -61.46 6.98 -10.81
CA ARG A 6 -62.17 7.87 -9.87
C ARG A 6 -61.46 8.10 -8.53
N PHE A 7 -61.29 9.39 -8.27
CA PHE A 7 -61.26 10.08 -6.98
C PHE A 7 -62.24 9.54 -5.92
N ARG A 8 -61.84 9.58 -4.63
CA ARG A 8 -62.71 10.06 -3.53
C ARG A 8 -61.91 10.55 -2.34
N ALA A 9 -62.19 11.80 -1.96
CA ALA A 9 -61.69 12.51 -0.80
C ALA A 9 -62.78 12.63 0.29
N GLY A 10 -62.33 12.78 1.55
CA GLY A 10 -63.01 13.51 2.64
C GLY A 10 -63.53 12.66 3.82
N PRO A 11 -63.82 13.26 5.00
CA PRO A 11 -63.74 14.68 5.34
C PRO A 11 -63.02 15.04 6.68
N ASN A 12 -62.71 16.33 6.77
CA ASN A 12 -62.21 17.09 7.91
C ASN A 12 -63.12 17.03 9.16
N ARG A 13 -62.52 17.10 10.35
CA ARG A 13 -63.14 17.71 11.55
C ARG A 13 -62.12 18.59 12.26
N CYS A 14 -62.46 19.88 12.37
CA CYS A 14 -61.84 20.85 13.27
C CYS A 14 -62.61 20.89 14.60
N SER A 15 -61.91 21.18 15.70
CA SER A 15 -62.50 21.71 16.93
C SER A 15 -61.61 22.86 17.47
N PRO A 16 -62.19 23.97 17.96
CA PRO A 16 -61.45 25.15 18.43
C PRO A 16 -61.35 25.24 19.97
N GLY A 17 -60.28 25.88 20.47
CA GLY A 17 -60.34 26.57 21.77
C GLY A 17 -59.09 26.49 22.67
N ALA A 18 -58.62 27.68 23.07
CA ALA A 18 -57.92 28.03 24.32
C ALA A 18 -56.39 27.82 24.46
N CYS A 19 -55.65 28.85 24.02
CA CYS A 19 -54.76 29.70 24.83
C CYS A 19 -54.38 29.24 26.27
N VAL A 20 -53.11 28.90 26.50
CA VAL A 20 -52.31 29.29 27.69
C VAL A 20 -50.83 29.41 27.30
N MET A 21 -50.21 30.49 27.74
CA MET A 21 -48.81 30.87 27.55
C MET A 21 -47.93 30.28 28.68
N ARG A 22 -46.64 30.07 28.37
CA ARG A 22 -45.48 30.12 29.30
C ARG A 22 -45.15 28.84 30.09
N GLN A 23 -44.01 28.20 29.80
CA GLN A 23 -42.72 28.43 30.48
C GLN A 23 -41.63 27.46 30.00
N THR A 24 -40.44 28.04 29.91
CA THR A 24 -39.11 27.49 29.63
C THR A 24 -38.72 26.23 30.43
N THR A 25 -38.13 25.25 29.76
CA THR A 25 -36.87 24.56 30.19
C THR A 25 -36.25 23.79 29.01
N ARG A 26 -35.00 24.14 28.66
CA ARG A 26 -34.03 23.30 27.93
C ARG A 26 -33.65 22.12 28.84
N PRO A 27 -33.25 20.91 28.35
CA PRO A 27 -31.90 20.76 27.77
C PRO A 27 -31.66 19.57 26.79
N PHE A 28 -30.40 19.49 26.34
CA PHE A 28 -29.67 18.33 25.76
C PHE A 28 -29.80 18.03 24.27
N ILE A 29 -28.90 18.67 23.52
CA ILE A 29 -27.89 18.08 22.60
C ILE A 29 -28.17 16.62 22.20
N SER A 30 -28.49 16.41 20.92
CA SER A 30 -28.24 15.14 20.24
C SER A 30 -27.46 15.43 18.96
N THR A 31 -26.15 15.58 19.12
CA THR A 31 -25.17 15.47 18.04
C THR A 31 -25.08 13.99 17.69
N LEU A 32 -25.79 13.55 16.64
CA LEU A 32 -25.52 12.26 16.02
C LEU A 32 -24.33 12.43 15.06
N PHE A 33 -23.14 12.57 15.63
CA PHE A 33 -21.90 12.43 14.88
C PHE A 33 -21.72 10.92 14.66
N CYS A 34 -22.19 10.43 13.52
CA CYS A 34 -21.94 9.05 13.09
C CYS A 34 -20.45 8.94 12.78
N PHE A 35 -19.65 8.65 13.82
CA PHE A 35 -18.25 8.31 13.70
C PHE A 35 -18.19 6.90 13.12
N PHE A 36 -18.34 6.82 11.80
CA PHE A 36 -18.06 5.61 11.05
C PHE A 36 -16.52 5.47 11.04
N CYS A 37 -15.98 5.02 12.18
CA CYS A 37 -14.63 4.48 12.24
C CYS A 37 -14.65 3.19 11.45
N LEU A 38 -14.43 3.31 10.14
CA LEU A 38 -13.75 2.27 9.40
C LEU A 38 -12.42 2.12 10.09
N PHE A 39 -12.31 1.11 10.96
CA PHE A 39 -11.01 0.56 11.31
C PHE A 39 -10.43 0.03 10.00
N SER A 40 -9.76 0.90 9.25
CA SER A 40 -8.73 0.47 8.32
C SER A 40 -7.78 -0.32 9.19
N THR A 41 -7.88 -1.65 9.14
CA THR A 41 -6.79 -2.52 9.55
C THR A 41 -5.66 -2.19 8.59
N ALA A 42 -4.94 -1.11 8.90
CA ALA A 42 -3.72 -0.75 8.20
C ALA A 42 -2.89 -2.02 8.16
N ALA A 43 -2.48 -2.43 6.98
CA ALA A 43 -1.54 -3.52 6.86
C ALA A 43 -0.32 -3.24 7.76
N ASP A 44 0.42 -4.28 8.15
CA ASP A 44 1.49 -4.29 9.17
C ASP A 44 2.66 -3.30 8.91
N GLN A 45 2.59 -2.56 7.81
CA GLN A 45 3.44 -1.43 7.42
C GLN A 45 3.41 -0.27 8.47
N ALA A 46 2.38 -0.23 9.33
CA ALA A 46 2.30 0.70 10.45
C ALA A 46 2.70 0.07 11.80
N ASP A 47 3.32 -1.13 11.81
CA ASP A 47 3.77 -1.77 13.04
C ASP A 47 4.83 -0.89 13.74
N SER A 48 4.53 -0.53 14.99
CA SER A 48 5.41 0.25 15.87
C SER A 48 6.81 -0.33 16.05
N ARG A 49 7.01 -1.64 15.81
CA ARG A 49 8.31 -2.31 15.88
C ARG A 49 9.23 -1.88 14.74
N LEU A 50 8.69 -1.49 13.58
CA LEU A 50 9.47 -1.14 12.40
C LEU A 50 10.45 0.00 12.67
N ASP A 51 10.06 1.00 13.46
CA ASP A 51 10.92 2.15 13.76
C ASP A 51 12.21 1.73 14.48
N ALA A 52 12.09 0.85 15.47
CA ALA A 52 13.24 0.32 16.20
C ALA A 52 14.11 -0.58 15.31
N LEU A 53 13.48 -1.39 14.44
CA LEU A 53 14.19 -2.27 13.50
C LEU A 53 14.96 -1.47 12.45
N PHE A 54 14.38 -0.41 11.90
CA PHE A 54 15.08 0.47 10.96
C PHE A 54 16.24 1.22 11.62
N GLU A 55 16.06 1.68 12.84
CA GLU A 55 17.17 2.28 13.58
C GLU A 55 18.29 1.26 13.84
N GLN A 56 17.93 0.03 14.17
CA GLN A 56 18.89 -1.07 14.32
C GLN A 56 19.61 -1.38 12.99
N LEU A 57 18.92 -1.42 11.85
CA LEU A 57 19.55 -1.59 10.53
C LEU A 57 20.57 -0.49 10.23
N ARG A 58 20.27 0.75 10.62
CA ARG A 58 21.11 1.92 10.37
C ARG A 58 22.37 1.92 11.24
N LEU A 59 22.27 1.46 12.48
CA LEU A 59 23.35 1.50 13.46
C LEU A 59 24.22 0.22 13.48
N SER A 60 23.70 -0.91 13.00
CA SER A 60 24.39 -2.19 13.10
C SER A 60 25.53 -2.30 12.09
N GLU A 61 26.72 -2.68 12.56
CA GLU A 61 27.85 -3.09 11.72
C GLU A 61 27.99 -4.63 11.63
N SER A 62 27.31 -5.37 12.50
CA SER A 62 27.37 -6.83 12.54
C SER A 62 26.57 -7.45 11.38
N PRO A 63 27.20 -8.22 10.47
CA PRO A 63 26.50 -8.84 9.35
C PRO A 63 25.39 -9.80 9.78
N VAL A 64 25.56 -10.46 10.93
CA VAL A 64 24.53 -11.36 11.49
C VAL A 64 23.32 -10.54 11.95
N GLN A 65 23.56 -9.46 12.69
CA GLN A 65 22.49 -8.61 13.20
C GLN A 65 21.71 -7.94 12.07
N ILE A 66 22.41 -7.42 11.05
CA ILE A 66 21.78 -6.83 9.87
C ILE A 66 20.82 -7.82 9.22
N ARG A 67 21.26 -9.05 8.94
CA ARG A 67 20.40 -10.07 8.32
C ARG A 67 19.21 -10.45 9.19
N THR A 68 19.40 -10.55 10.50
CA THR A 68 18.31 -10.86 11.43
C THR A 68 17.27 -9.74 11.44
N THR A 69 17.71 -8.49 11.58
CA THR A 69 16.81 -7.32 11.57
C THR A 69 16.07 -7.20 10.23
N GLU A 70 16.77 -7.42 9.11
CA GLU A 70 16.17 -7.45 7.78
C GLU A 70 15.07 -8.52 7.68
N SER A 71 15.36 -9.73 8.19
CA SER A 71 14.40 -10.84 8.20
C SER A 71 13.17 -10.54 9.06
N GLU A 72 13.33 -9.83 10.18
CA GLU A 72 12.23 -9.41 11.03
C GLU A 72 11.33 -8.37 10.33
N ILE A 73 11.92 -7.40 9.62
CA ILE A 73 11.15 -6.44 8.83
C ILE A 73 10.38 -7.15 7.71
N TRP A 74 11.02 -8.08 6.99
CA TRP A 74 10.34 -8.89 5.98
C TRP A 74 9.19 -9.71 6.58
N SER A 75 9.39 -10.28 7.77
CA SER A 75 8.33 -11.03 8.45
C SER A 75 7.12 -10.14 8.75
N ILE A 76 7.34 -8.91 9.20
CA ILE A 76 6.26 -7.92 9.43
C ILE A 76 5.57 -7.61 8.10
N TRP A 77 6.31 -7.21 7.07
CA TRP A 77 5.73 -6.83 5.78
C TRP A 77 4.99 -7.95 5.04
N LEU A 78 5.37 -9.22 5.26
CA LEU A 78 4.70 -10.37 4.67
C LEU A 78 3.48 -10.84 5.48
N THR A 79 3.33 -10.41 6.73
CA THR A 79 2.22 -10.81 7.60
C THR A 79 0.96 -10.04 7.22
N HIS A 80 -0.18 -10.73 7.18
CA HIS A 80 -1.46 -10.10 6.95
C HIS A 80 -2.53 -10.71 7.87
N PRO A 81 -3.40 -9.91 8.54
CA PRO A 81 -4.39 -10.45 9.48
C PRO A 81 -5.35 -11.48 8.88
N ASN A 82 -5.55 -11.42 7.56
CA ASN A 82 -6.32 -12.41 6.81
C ASN A 82 -5.39 -13.49 6.24
N SER A 83 -5.51 -14.72 6.76
CA SER A 83 -4.73 -15.89 6.35
C SER A 83 -4.97 -16.34 4.90
N ASP A 84 -6.08 -15.97 4.29
CA ASP A 84 -6.30 -16.19 2.85
C ASP A 84 -5.36 -15.32 2.01
N VAL A 85 -5.05 -14.11 2.45
CA VAL A 85 -4.07 -13.24 1.78
C VAL A 85 -2.68 -13.85 1.89
N GLU A 86 -2.29 -14.33 3.08
CA GLU A 86 -1.00 -15.00 3.28
C GLU A 86 -0.87 -16.23 2.36
N ARG A 87 -1.95 -17.02 2.23
CA ARG A 87 -1.99 -18.15 1.30
C ARG A 87 -1.83 -17.71 -0.15
N LEU A 88 -2.54 -16.66 -0.57
CA LEU A 88 -2.42 -16.11 -1.92
C LEU A 88 -1.00 -15.58 -2.19
N MET A 89 -0.36 -14.94 -1.21
CA MET A 89 1.03 -14.48 -1.31
C MET A 89 1.99 -15.64 -1.57
N VAL A 90 1.83 -16.76 -0.85
CA VAL A 90 2.62 -17.97 -1.07
C VAL A 90 2.37 -18.53 -2.48
N LEU A 91 1.12 -18.70 -2.89
CA LEU A 91 0.76 -19.24 -4.21
C LEU A 91 1.26 -18.36 -5.36
N GLY A 92 1.07 -17.05 -5.26
CA GLY A 92 1.54 -16.09 -6.26
C GLY A 92 3.06 -16.07 -6.37
N THR A 93 3.77 -16.14 -5.24
CA THR A 93 5.23 -16.20 -5.21
C THR A 93 5.74 -17.50 -5.84
N GLU A 94 5.11 -18.64 -5.54
CA GLU A 94 5.49 -19.92 -6.13
C GLU A 94 5.24 -19.94 -7.65
N ALA A 95 4.08 -19.46 -8.11
CA ALA A 95 3.78 -19.32 -9.53
C ALA A 95 4.80 -18.42 -10.24
N MET A 96 5.17 -17.29 -9.63
CA MET A 96 6.21 -16.39 -10.15
C MET A 96 7.57 -17.09 -10.24
N ASN A 97 7.99 -17.83 -9.21
CA ASN A 97 9.25 -18.59 -9.20
C ASN A 97 9.30 -19.68 -10.28
N ARG A 98 8.15 -20.32 -10.54
CA ARG A 98 7.97 -21.30 -11.63
C ARG A 98 7.82 -20.66 -13.01
N ARG A 99 7.90 -19.33 -13.11
CA ARG A 99 7.69 -18.55 -14.34
C ARG A 99 6.29 -18.70 -14.93
N GLN A 100 5.31 -19.09 -14.13
CA GLN A 100 3.89 -19.12 -14.47
C GLN A 100 3.32 -17.71 -14.35
N PHE A 101 3.87 -16.77 -15.12
CA PHE A 101 3.61 -15.34 -14.96
C PHE A 101 2.13 -14.94 -15.11
N PRO A 102 1.32 -15.50 -16.04
CA PRO A 102 -0.10 -15.17 -16.10
C PRO A 102 -0.88 -15.56 -14.83
N GLU A 103 -0.54 -16.70 -14.23
CA GLU A 103 -1.17 -17.17 -12.99
C GLU A 103 -0.76 -16.28 -11.81
N ALA A 104 0.55 -15.99 -11.67
CA ALA A 104 1.04 -15.07 -10.66
C ALA A 104 0.39 -13.68 -10.77
N LEU A 105 0.19 -13.18 -12.00
CA LEU A 105 -0.43 -11.88 -12.24
C LEU A 105 -1.88 -11.85 -11.78
N LEU A 106 -2.65 -12.91 -12.07
CA LEU A 106 -4.03 -13.04 -11.61
C LEU A 106 -4.08 -13.04 -10.07
N ILE A 107 -3.22 -13.82 -9.43
CA ILE A 107 -3.17 -13.91 -7.96
C ILE A 107 -2.81 -12.56 -7.33
N PHE A 108 -1.72 -11.92 -7.76
CA PHE A 108 -1.32 -10.64 -7.19
C PHE A 108 -2.31 -9.51 -7.51
N THR A 109 -2.97 -9.55 -8.68
CA THR A 109 -4.06 -8.61 -9.00
C THR A 109 -5.23 -8.77 -8.04
N GLN A 110 -5.64 -10.01 -7.76
CA GLN A 110 -6.67 -10.28 -6.76
C GLN A 110 -6.29 -9.72 -5.38
N ILE A 111 -5.03 -9.83 -4.97
CA ILE A 111 -4.57 -9.30 -3.67
C ILE A 111 -4.72 -7.77 -3.65
N VAL A 112 -4.19 -7.06 -4.64
CA VAL A 112 -4.19 -5.58 -4.59
C VAL A 112 -5.57 -4.95 -4.82
N GLU A 113 -6.47 -5.62 -5.53
CA GLU A 113 -7.84 -5.16 -5.74
C GLU A 113 -8.68 -5.29 -4.46
N ASN A 114 -8.47 -6.37 -3.70
CA ASN A 114 -9.24 -6.63 -2.47
C ASN A 114 -8.59 -6.02 -1.22
N PHE A 115 -7.26 -5.84 -1.23
CA PHE A 115 -6.48 -5.35 -0.09
C PHE A 115 -5.54 -4.22 -0.54
N PRO A 116 -6.07 -3.06 -0.99
CA PRO A 116 -5.28 -1.99 -1.59
C PRO A 116 -4.31 -1.31 -0.62
N GLU A 117 -4.47 -1.51 0.69
CA GLU A 117 -3.58 -0.99 1.75
C GLU A 117 -2.44 -1.95 2.10
N PHE A 118 -2.37 -3.14 1.48
CA PHE A 118 -1.30 -4.11 1.70
C PHE A 118 -0.14 -3.90 0.71
N ALA A 119 0.88 -3.14 1.13
CA ALA A 119 1.97 -2.74 0.25
C ALA A 119 2.75 -3.91 -0.36
N GLU A 120 2.96 -5.00 0.37
CA GLU A 120 3.74 -6.13 -0.13
C GLU A 120 3.02 -6.87 -1.28
N GLY A 121 1.68 -6.80 -1.35
CA GLY A 121 0.93 -7.24 -2.52
C GLY A 121 1.27 -6.44 -3.78
N TRP A 122 1.37 -5.11 -3.65
CA TRP A 122 1.81 -4.22 -4.73
C TRP A 122 3.27 -4.49 -5.12
N ASN A 123 4.16 -4.64 -4.14
CA ASN A 123 5.58 -4.93 -4.36
C ASN A 123 5.80 -6.25 -5.13
N LYS A 124 5.05 -7.31 -4.79
CA LYS A 124 5.12 -8.58 -5.52
C LYS A 124 4.63 -8.45 -6.97
N ARG A 125 3.53 -7.72 -7.20
CA ARG A 125 3.05 -7.49 -8.56
C ARG A 125 3.99 -6.61 -9.37
N ALA A 126 4.61 -5.61 -8.74
CA ALA A 126 5.65 -4.79 -9.36
C ALA A 126 6.85 -5.63 -9.80
N THR A 127 7.31 -6.55 -8.94
CA THR A 127 8.40 -7.48 -9.25
C THR A 127 8.02 -8.35 -10.45
N LEU A 128 6.81 -8.87 -10.49
CA LEU A 128 6.31 -9.64 -11.63
C LEU A 128 6.28 -8.79 -12.91
N TYR A 129 5.79 -7.56 -12.86
CA TYR A 129 5.79 -6.65 -14.00
C TYR A 129 7.19 -6.36 -14.54
N TYR A 130 8.16 -6.17 -13.65
CA TYR A 130 9.57 -6.05 -14.03
C TYR A 130 10.07 -7.31 -14.74
N LEU A 131 9.78 -8.50 -14.20
CA LEU A 131 10.20 -9.78 -14.81
C LEU A 131 9.62 -10.02 -16.21
N VAL A 132 8.42 -9.52 -16.49
CA VAL A 132 7.79 -9.61 -17.83
C VAL A 132 8.09 -8.40 -18.72
N GLY A 133 8.94 -7.47 -18.27
CA GLY A 133 9.38 -6.30 -19.02
C GLY A 133 8.36 -5.15 -19.09
N ASN A 134 7.27 -5.20 -18.32
CA ASN A 134 6.31 -4.11 -18.22
C ASN A 134 6.77 -3.08 -17.17
N THR A 135 7.75 -2.27 -17.54
CA THR A 135 8.41 -1.34 -16.62
C THR A 135 7.50 -0.24 -16.10
N GLU A 136 6.52 0.19 -16.90
CA GLU A 136 5.56 1.23 -16.55
C GLU A 136 4.61 0.77 -15.45
N ALA A 137 4.05 -0.44 -15.59
CA ALA A 137 3.20 -1.02 -14.55
C ALA A 137 4.01 -1.35 -13.28
N SER A 138 5.27 -1.76 -13.43
CA SER A 138 6.17 -1.98 -12.29
C SER A 138 6.40 -0.69 -11.49
N ILE A 139 6.70 0.43 -12.16
CA ILE A 139 6.86 1.74 -11.50
C ILE A 139 5.56 2.13 -10.78
N SER A 140 4.39 2.01 -11.43
CA SER A 140 3.11 2.36 -10.81
C SER A 140 2.84 1.57 -9.53
N ASP A 141 3.12 0.26 -9.53
CA ASP A 141 2.93 -0.57 -8.34
C ASP A 141 3.98 -0.27 -7.26
N ILE A 142 5.23 0.03 -7.64
CA ILE A 142 6.27 0.49 -6.71
C ILE A 142 5.88 1.81 -6.04
N GLU A 143 5.37 2.78 -6.80
CA GLU A 143 4.91 4.06 -6.26
C GLU A 143 3.79 3.84 -5.25
N ARG A 144 2.88 2.90 -5.50
CA ARG A 144 1.85 2.52 -4.52
C ARG A 144 2.44 1.86 -3.29
N THR A 145 3.43 0.97 -3.43
CA THR A 145 4.16 0.39 -2.29
C THR A 145 4.81 1.49 -1.44
N LEU A 146 5.54 2.42 -2.06
CA LEU A 146 6.27 3.49 -1.37
C LEU A 146 5.35 4.57 -0.77
N ALA A 147 4.13 4.72 -1.31
CA ALA A 147 3.11 5.55 -0.69
C ALA A 147 2.57 4.94 0.62
N LEU A 148 2.59 3.61 0.75
CA LEU A 148 2.15 2.87 1.94
C LEU A 148 3.29 2.69 2.95
N GLU A 149 4.52 2.41 2.49
CA GLU A 149 5.74 2.37 3.30
C GLU A 149 6.91 3.00 2.56
N PRO A 150 7.23 4.27 2.88
CA PRO A 150 8.33 4.99 2.24
C PRO A 150 9.72 4.36 2.45
N ARG A 151 9.88 3.51 3.47
CA ARG A 151 11.14 2.82 3.80
C ARG A 151 11.23 1.43 3.17
N HIS A 152 10.34 1.09 2.24
CA HIS A 152 10.29 -0.25 1.65
C HIS A 152 11.52 -0.54 0.79
N PHE A 153 12.57 -1.10 1.39
CA PHE A 153 13.86 -1.27 0.74
C PHE A 153 13.82 -2.22 -0.47
N GLY A 154 12.92 -3.22 -0.47
CA GLY A 154 12.67 -4.05 -1.66
C GLY A 154 12.14 -3.24 -2.86
N ALA A 155 11.20 -2.34 -2.63
CA ALA A 155 10.58 -1.51 -3.68
C ALA A 155 11.52 -0.41 -4.17
N LEU A 156 12.32 0.20 -3.27
CA LEU A 156 13.38 1.14 -3.66
C LEU A 156 14.44 0.48 -4.54
N SER A 157 14.86 -0.75 -4.19
CA SER A 157 15.77 -1.55 -5.02
C SER A 157 15.14 -1.85 -6.39
N GLY A 158 13.89 -2.30 -6.40
CA GLY A 158 13.12 -2.53 -7.63
C GLY A 158 13.03 -1.29 -8.51
N LEU A 159 12.78 -0.11 -7.92
CA LEU A 159 12.69 1.16 -8.64
C LEU A 159 14.00 1.50 -9.34
N GLY A 160 15.13 1.33 -8.64
CA GLY A 160 16.46 1.56 -9.20
C GLY A 160 16.76 0.62 -10.38
N LEU A 161 16.40 -0.66 -10.26
CA LEU A 161 16.57 -1.65 -11.32
C LEU A 161 15.68 -1.36 -12.54
N VAL A 162 14.41 -0.98 -12.32
CA VAL A 162 13.50 -0.60 -13.40
C VAL A 162 14.03 0.62 -14.15
N TYR A 163 14.52 1.63 -13.44
CA TYR A 163 15.10 2.82 -14.07
C TYR A 163 16.41 2.51 -14.81
N LEU A 164 17.25 1.62 -14.28
CA LEU A 164 18.42 1.11 -14.99
C LEU A 164 18.02 0.44 -16.31
N GLN A 165 17.01 -0.42 -16.31
CA GLN A 165 16.50 -1.06 -17.52
C GLN A 165 15.98 -0.04 -18.54
N GLN A 166 15.41 1.08 -18.09
CA GLN A 166 14.95 2.18 -18.96
C GLN A 166 16.09 3.14 -19.38
N GLY A 167 17.34 2.94 -18.92
CA GLY A 167 18.46 3.87 -19.16
C GLY A 167 18.33 5.20 -18.42
N LYS A 168 17.41 5.31 -17.46
CA LYS A 168 17.12 6.51 -16.65
C LYS A 168 18.07 6.59 -15.46
N LEU A 169 19.36 6.83 -15.74
CA LEU A 169 20.43 6.70 -14.75
C LEU A 169 20.29 7.65 -13.56
N THR A 170 19.84 8.89 -13.78
CA THR A 170 19.64 9.85 -12.68
C THR A 170 18.54 9.40 -11.72
N GLN A 171 17.43 8.87 -12.24
CA GLN A 171 16.37 8.33 -11.39
C GLN A 171 16.78 7.03 -10.70
N ALA A 172 17.55 6.17 -11.38
CA ALA A 172 18.11 4.97 -10.76
C ALA A 172 19.03 5.32 -9.58
N LYS A 173 19.89 6.33 -9.75
CA LYS A 173 20.76 6.86 -8.71
C LYS A 173 19.95 7.30 -7.48
N ASP A 174 18.94 8.14 -7.68
CA ASP A 174 18.07 8.64 -6.61
C ASP A 174 17.39 7.48 -5.83
N ALA A 175 16.90 6.46 -6.53
CA ALA A 175 16.30 5.29 -5.89
C ALA A 175 17.31 4.51 -5.02
N PHE A 176 18.54 4.28 -5.51
CA PHE A 176 19.57 3.60 -4.72
C PHE A 176 20.10 4.45 -3.56
N GLU A 177 20.19 5.76 -3.71
CA GLU A 177 20.55 6.67 -2.62
C GLU A 177 19.50 6.66 -1.50
N LYS A 178 18.20 6.67 -1.85
CA LYS A 178 17.10 6.48 -0.89
C LYS A 178 17.16 5.12 -0.20
N LEU A 179 17.45 4.05 -0.95
CA LEU A 179 17.64 2.71 -0.39
C LEU A 179 18.77 2.69 0.65
N ILE A 180 19.92 3.28 0.33
CA ILE A 180 21.09 3.33 1.23
C ILE A 180 20.80 4.19 2.47
N ALA A 181 20.00 5.26 2.35
CA ALA A 181 19.60 6.07 3.49
C ALA A 181 18.77 5.26 4.52
N VAL A 182 17.95 4.33 4.05
CA VAL A 182 17.10 3.48 4.89
C VAL A 182 17.84 2.23 5.38
N HIS A 183 18.60 1.59 4.51
CA HIS A 183 19.34 0.38 4.78
C HIS A 183 20.78 0.50 4.22
N PRO A 184 21.72 1.10 4.98
CA PRO A 184 23.07 1.40 4.51
C PRO A 184 23.87 0.17 4.07
N ASN A 185 23.57 -0.97 4.68
CA ASN A 185 24.18 -2.27 4.43
C ASN A 185 23.36 -3.17 3.49
N SER A 186 22.42 -2.59 2.72
CA SER A 186 21.55 -3.35 1.83
C SER A 186 22.38 -4.11 0.78
N PRO A 187 22.14 -5.42 0.58
CA PRO A 187 22.84 -6.20 -0.41
C PRO A 187 22.68 -5.58 -1.81
N ASN A 188 23.79 -5.46 -2.54
CA ASN A 188 23.86 -4.93 -3.91
C ASN A 188 23.51 -3.44 -4.08
N ALA A 189 23.00 -2.72 -3.07
CA ALA A 189 22.62 -1.31 -3.22
C ALA A 189 23.82 -0.40 -3.54
N GLN A 190 24.91 -0.55 -2.79
CA GLN A 190 26.14 0.22 -3.01
C GLN A 190 26.77 -0.12 -4.35
N GLU A 191 26.75 -1.41 -4.73
CA GLU A 191 27.29 -1.87 -6.01
C GLU A 191 26.47 -1.31 -7.19
N ASN A 192 25.14 -1.37 -7.11
CA ASN A 192 24.27 -0.78 -8.13
C ASN A 192 24.47 0.74 -8.24
N LEU A 193 24.61 1.45 -7.11
CA LEU A 193 24.90 2.88 -7.11
C LEU A 193 26.26 3.19 -7.76
N ARG A 194 27.30 2.37 -7.49
CA ARG A 194 28.61 2.49 -8.12
C ARG A 194 28.49 2.34 -9.64
N LEU A 195 27.83 1.28 -10.12
CA LEU A 195 27.60 1.01 -11.54
C LEU A 195 26.84 2.15 -12.23
N VAL A 196 25.79 2.67 -11.59
CA VAL A 196 25.03 3.83 -12.11
C VAL A 196 25.95 5.05 -12.25
N ASN A 197 26.76 5.37 -11.24
CA ASN A 197 27.66 6.53 -11.31
C ASN A 197 28.74 6.37 -12.38
N GLU A 198 29.28 5.17 -12.58
CA GLU A 198 30.22 4.87 -13.67
C GLU A 198 29.58 5.07 -15.03
N GLN A 199 28.35 4.58 -15.23
CA GLN A 199 27.63 4.74 -16.48
C GLN A 199 27.26 6.21 -16.75
N ILE A 200 26.91 6.98 -15.72
CA ILE A 200 26.70 8.43 -15.84
C ILE A 200 27.99 9.12 -16.28
N ALA A 201 29.13 8.78 -15.67
CA ALA A 201 30.41 9.39 -16.02
C ALA A 201 30.81 9.11 -17.49
N VAL A 202 30.56 7.90 -17.98
CA VAL A 202 30.79 7.55 -19.39
C VAL A 202 29.86 8.31 -20.33
N ASN A 203 28.59 8.48 -19.98
CA ASN A 203 27.61 9.16 -20.84
C ASN A 203 27.79 10.68 -20.94
N ILE A 204 28.63 11.28 -20.09
CA ILE A 204 28.93 12.72 -20.09
C ILE A 204 30.18 13.05 -20.94
N ILE A 205 31.01 12.06 -21.25
CA ILE A 205 32.26 12.19 -22.04
C ILE A 205 31.97 11.92 -23.52
#